data_AF-A0A380TKF6-F1
#
_entry.id   AF-A0A380TKF6-F1
#
_cell.length_a   1.000
_cell.length_b   1.000
_cell.length_c   1.000
_cell.angle_alpha   90.00
_cell.angle_beta   90.00
_cell.angle_gamma   90.00
#
_symmetry.space_group_name_H-M   'P 1'
#
loop_
_entity.id
_entity.type
_entity.pdbx_description
1 polymer ?
#
loop_
_entity_poly.entity_id
_entity_poly.type
_entity_poly.pdbx_seq_one_letter_code
_entity_poly.pdbx_strand_id
1 'polypeptide(L)' 'MTACKDAHEAARQRAAPRCPVCGRPRMDRWRPFCSKRCADVDLGRWLGEAYRIPAVEAALEEDDARAMGPEET' A
#
# COMPACT_ATOMS: atom_id res chain seq x y z
N MET A 1 -20.86 -7.73 -13.36
CA MET A 1 -19.55 -7.56 -12.70
C MET A 1 -19.49 -6.36 -11.74
N THR A 2 -20.47 -5.45 -11.73
CA THR A 2 -20.46 -4.23 -10.88
C THR A 2 -20.76 -4.49 -9.38
N ALA A 3 -21.72 -5.36 -9.07
CA ALA A 3 -22.22 -5.59 -7.70
C ALA A 3 -21.18 -6.12 -6.68
N CYS A 4 -20.13 -6.83 -7.12
CA CYS A 4 -19.08 -7.31 -6.22
C CYS A 4 -18.15 -6.15 -5.79
N LYS A 5 -17.87 -5.23 -6.71
CA LYS A 5 -16.97 -4.08 -6.48
C LYS A 5 -17.56 -3.10 -5.45
N ASP A 6 -18.87 -2.89 -5.51
CA ASP A 6 -19.61 -2.02 -4.60
C ASP A 6 -19.61 -2.55 -3.16
N ALA A 7 -19.66 -3.88 -2.98
CA ALA A 7 -19.56 -4.52 -1.68
C ALA A 7 -18.14 -4.40 -1.08
N HIS A 8 -17.09 -4.50 -1.90
CA HIS A 8 -15.70 -4.24 -1.48
C HIS A 8 -15.49 -2.78 -1.07
N GLU A 9 -16.14 -1.85 -1.76
CA GLU A 9 -16.04 -0.40 -1.49
C GLU A 9 -16.78 -0.01 -0.20
N ALA A 10 -17.99 -0.54 -0.01
CA ALA A 10 -18.77 -0.36 1.23
C ALA A 10 -18.09 -1.00 2.45
N ALA A 11 -17.40 -2.13 2.28
CA ALA A 11 -16.65 -2.79 3.35
C ALA A 11 -15.42 -1.99 3.79
N ARG A 12 -14.76 -1.26 2.88
CA ARG A 12 -13.62 -0.38 3.21
C ARG A 12 -14.03 0.85 4.02
N GLN A 13 -15.28 1.31 3.90
CA GLN A 13 -15.73 2.59 4.47
C GLN A 13 -16.15 2.52 5.95
N ARG A 14 -16.29 1.33 6.55
CA ARG A 14 -16.94 1.16 7.88
C ARG A 14 -16.03 0.76 9.04
N ALA A 15 -14.75 0.50 8.81
CA ALA A 15 -13.84 0.12 9.90
C ALA A 15 -13.25 1.36 10.58
N ALA A 16 -13.54 1.55 11.88
CA ALA A 16 -12.83 2.55 12.69
C ALA A 16 -11.31 2.30 12.58
N PRO A 17 -10.50 3.28 12.13
CA PRO A 17 -9.13 2.97 11.76
C PRO A 17 -8.31 2.61 13.00
N ARG A 18 -7.66 1.45 12.96
CA ARG A 18 -6.76 0.97 14.03
C ARG A 18 -5.32 1.34 13.70
N CYS A 19 -4.48 1.40 14.73
CA CYS A 19 -3.05 1.60 14.56
C CYS A 19 -2.46 0.45 13.71
N PRO A 20 -1.81 0.73 12.56
CA PRO A 20 -1.28 -0.32 11.68
C PRO A 20 -0.11 -1.10 12.30
N VAL A 21 0.51 -0.56 13.34
CA VAL A 21 1.66 -1.16 14.02
C VAL A 21 1.25 -2.13 15.13
N CYS A 22 0.15 -1.88 15.84
CA CYS A 22 -0.24 -2.67 17.02
C CYS A 22 -1.75 -2.90 17.22
N GLY A 23 -2.61 -2.42 16.32
CA GLY A 23 -4.07 -2.68 16.35
C GLY A 23 -4.88 -1.90 17.38
N ARG A 24 -4.24 -1.13 18.28
CA ARG A 24 -4.93 -0.26 19.25
C ARG A 24 -5.70 0.88 18.57
N PRO A 25 -6.72 1.48 19.23
CA PRO A 25 -7.37 2.68 18.75
C PRO A 25 -6.34 3.78 18.45
N ARG A 26 -6.45 4.40 17.27
CA ARG A 26 -5.61 5.54 16.91
C ARG A 26 -5.96 6.75 17.77
N MET A 27 -4.95 7.57 18.06
CA MET A 27 -5.14 8.86 18.73
C MET A 27 -5.08 9.97 17.68
N ASP A 28 -5.94 10.98 17.78
CA ASP A 28 -6.01 12.02 16.76
C ASP A 28 -4.70 12.78 16.55
N ARG A 29 -3.95 13.00 17.63
CA ARG A 29 -2.62 13.64 17.58
C ARG A 29 -1.58 12.82 16.82
N TRP A 30 -1.71 11.50 16.79
CA TRP A 30 -0.70 10.58 16.27
C TRP A 30 -1.17 9.81 15.03
N ARG A 31 -2.25 10.24 14.38
CA ARG A 31 -2.81 9.56 13.20
C ARG A 31 -1.72 9.31 12.15
N PRO A 32 -1.65 8.10 11.55
CA PRO A 32 -2.56 6.95 11.68
C PRO A 32 -2.35 6.04 12.91
N PHE A 33 -1.44 6.39 13.82
CA PHE A 33 -0.99 5.56 14.93
C PHE A 33 -1.70 5.85 16.26
N CYS A 34 -1.43 5.01 17.25
CA CYS A 34 -1.89 5.22 18.62
C CYS A 34 -0.92 6.01 19.50
N SER A 35 0.34 6.23 19.09
CA SER A 35 1.35 6.96 19.89
C SER A 35 2.60 7.30 19.07
N LYS A 36 3.46 8.19 19.60
CA LYS A 36 4.79 8.49 19.03
C LYS A 36 5.63 7.22 18.83
N ARG A 37 5.66 6.32 19.83
CA ARG A 37 6.42 5.05 19.76
C ARG A 37 6.01 4.21 18.54
N CYS A 38 4.72 4.13 18.22
CA CYS A 38 4.28 3.39 17.03
C CYS A 38 4.67 4.10 15.73
N ALA A 39 4.67 5.43 15.70
CA ALA A 39 5.18 6.17 14.54
C ALA A 39 6.68 5.94 14.33
N ASP A 40 7.48 5.95 15.41
CA ASP A 40 8.93 5.69 15.34
C ASP A 40 9.23 4.24 14.88
N VAL A 41 8.43 3.25 15.32
CA VAL A 41 8.56 1.85 14.88
C VAL A 41 8.24 1.71 13.40
N ASP A 42 7.19 2.37 12.91
CA ASP A 42 6.86 2.37 11.49
C ASP A 42 7.99 2.98 10.66
N LEU A 43 8.52 4.13 11.09
CA LEU A 43 9.67 4.77 10.46
C LEU A 43 10.90 3.83 10.43
N GLY A 44 11.16 3.09 11.51
CA GLY A 44 12.22 2.09 11.53
C GLY A 44 12.04 0.97 10.50
N ARG A 45 10.79 0.53 10.26
CA ARG A 45 10.48 -0.46 9.21
C ARG A 45 10.70 0.09 7.80
N TRP A 46 10.41 1.37 7.59
CA TRP A 46 10.71 2.07 6.35
C TRP A 46 12.20 2.17 6.08
N LEU A 47 12.95 2.67 7.05
CA LEU A 47 14.40 2.83 6.92
C LEU A 47 15.14 1.49 6.87
N GLY A 48 14.56 0.44 7.45
CA GLY A 48 15.10 -0.92 7.40
C GLY A 48 14.59 -1.75 6.22
N GLU A 49 13.99 -1.12 5.20
CA GLU A 49 13.55 -1.79 3.94
C GLU A 49 12.61 -2.99 4.16
N ALA A 50 11.88 -2.99 5.28
CA ALA A 50 10.93 -4.06 5.60
C ALA A 50 9.67 -3.98 4.70
N TYR A 51 9.36 -2.79 4.19
CA TYR A 51 8.30 -2.58 3.21
C TYR A 51 8.85 -2.80 1.80
N ARG A 52 8.71 -4.03 1.29
CA ARG A 52 9.13 -4.43 -0.07
C ARG A 52 7.96 -4.94 -0.89
N ILE A 53 7.96 -4.61 -2.18
CA ILE A 53 7.04 -5.20 -3.16
C ILE A 53 7.70 -6.47 -3.69
N PRO A 54 7.05 -7.65 -3.59
CA PRO A 54 7.60 -8.86 -4.17
C PRO A 54 7.68 -8.70 -5.70
N ALA A 55 8.81 -9.08 -6.29
CA ALA A 55 8.90 -9.21 -7.73
C ALA A 55 8.00 -10.38 -8.15
N VAL A 56 7.06 -10.11 -9.03
CA VAL A 56 6.36 -11.14 -9.78
C VAL A 56 7.10 -11.20 -11.10
N GLU A 57 7.64 -12.36 -11.47
CA GLU A 57 8.09 -12.60 -12.85
C GLU A 57 6.83 -12.70 -13.72
N ALA A 58 6.18 -11.56 -13.95
CA ALA A 58 5.27 -11.42 -15.06
C ALA A 58 6.14 -11.44 -16.32
N ALA A 59 5.77 -12.22 -17.33
CA ALA A 59 6.46 -12.26 -18.61
C ALA A 59 6.58 -10.82 -19.17
N LEU A 60 7.75 -10.21 -18.98
CA LEU A 60 8.09 -8.86 -19.42
C LEU A 60 8.44 -8.86 -20.91
N GLU A 61 7.57 -9.40 -21.78
CA GLU A 61 7.89 -9.49 -23.21
C GLU A 61 6.94 -8.70 -24.12
N GLU A 62 5.82 -8.15 -23.61
CA GLU A 62 4.82 -7.52 -24.50
C GLU A 62 4.51 -6.03 -24.22
N ASP A 63 4.65 -5.52 -23.00
CA ASP A 63 4.27 -4.13 -22.67
C ASP A 63 5.45 -3.13 -22.79
N ASP A 64 6.67 -3.53 -22.41
CA ASP A 64 7.87 -2.68 -22.55
C ASP A 64 8.31 -2.49 -24.01
N ALA A 65 8.02 -3.46 -24.89
CA ALA A 65 8.35 -3.39 -26.31
C ALA A 65 7.48 -2.38 -27.10
N ARG A 66 6.33 -1.95 -26.56
CA ARG A 66 5.45 -0.95 -27.20
C ARG A 66 5.97 0.48 -27.00
N ALA A 67 6.77 0.73 -25.97
CA ALA A 67 7.24 2.07 -25.59
C ALA A 67 8.49 2.54 -26.37
N MET A 68 9.22 1.62 -27.00
CA MET A 68 10.38 1.92 -27.85
C MET A 68 9.95 1.84 -29.32
N GLY A 69 9.40 2.94 -29.86
CA GLY A 69 9.12 3.08 -31.29
C GLY A 69 10.41 2.98 -32.12
N PRO A 70 10.33 2.64 -33.43
CA PRO A 70 11.52 2.52 -34.26
C PRO A 70 12.17 3.90 -34.41
N GLU A 71 13.44 4.02 -34.00
CA GLU A 71 14.27 5.16 -34.34
C GLU A 71 14.34 5.29 -35.87
N GLU A 72 13.80 6.40 -36.40
CA GLU A 72 13.95 6.78 -37.80
C GLU A 72 15.42 7.15 -38.08
N THR A 73 15.90 6.64 -39.21
CA THR A 73 17.27 6.71 -39.75
C THR A 73 17.78 8.12 -40.02
#